data_AF-A0A7G9NVH9-F1
#
_entry.id   AF-A0A7G9NVH9-F1
#
_cell.length_a   1.000
_cell.length_b   1.000
_cell.length_c   1.000
_cell.angle_alpha   90.00
_cell.angle_beta   90.00
_cell.angle_gamma   90.00
#
_symmetry.space_group_name_H-M   'P 1'
#
loop_
_entity.id
_entity.type
_entity.pdbx_description
1 polymer ?
#
loop_
_entity_poly.entity_id
_entity_poly.type
_entity_poly.pdbx_seq_one_letter_code
_entity_poly.pdbx_strand_id
1 'polypeptide(L)'
;MIQVKDHAHWPIGCDIQGDSVRIAQVSSASGNLKKLEAACARLQDCNAAAETIAKLVQEGSFHGNEIVLPCPATLLQYRALQIVSMPAAELKYAAHWQFCRELELDPDKTISIFS
;
A
#
# COMPACT_ATOMS: atom_id res chain seq x y z
N MET A 1 -4.66 3.01 15.57
CA MET A 1 -3.34 3.62 15.85
C MET A 1 -2.34 2.94 14.94
N ILE A 2 -1.86 3.62 13.90
CA ILE A 2 -0.91 3.03 12.93
C ILE A 2 0.46 3.05 13.62
N GLN A 3 0.97 1.89 14.01
CA GLN A 3 2.33 1.75 14.50
C GLN A 3 3.28 1.74 13.29
N VAL A 4 4.06 2.81 13.13
CA VAL A 4 5.11 2.88 12.12
C VAL A 4 6.36 2.24 12.71
N LYS A 5 6.87 1.16 12.11
CA LYS A 5 8.13 0.53 12.52
C LYS A 5 9.30 1.46 12.21
N ASP A 6 10.31 1.49 13.07
CA ASP A 6 11.54 2.24 12.84
C ASP A 6 12.31 1.63 11.67
N HIS A 7 12.15 2.22 10.48
CA HIS A 7 12.95 1.90 9.29
C HIS A 7 14.10 2.91 9.17
N ALA A 8 15.29 2.42 8.78
CA ALA A 8 16.48 3.26 8.55
C ALA A 8 16.24 4.33 7.45
N HIS A 9 15.29 4.05 6.54
CA HIS A 9 14.77 4.99 5.55
C HIS A 9 13.24 4.96 5.60
N TRP A 10 12.60 6.13 5.74
CA TRP A 10 11.15 6.21 5.78
C TRP A 10 10.58 6.10 4.37
N PRO A 11 9.55 5.27 4.13
CA PRO A 11 8.98 5.14 2.80
C PRO A 11 8.32 6.44 2.34
N ILE A 12 8.27 6.62 1.02
CA ILE A 12 7.56 7.73 0.38
C ILE A 12 6.11 7.31 0.20
N GLY A 13 5.17 8.02 0.83
CA GLY A 13 3.75 7.85 0.54
C GLY A 13 3.43 8.47 -0.81
N CYS A 14 2.78 7.72 -1.69
CA CYS A 14 2.33 8.19 -3.00
C CYS A 14 0.84 7.98 -3.14
N ASP A 15 0.12 9.03 -3.54
CA ASP A 15 -1.31 9.02 -3.79
C ASP A 15 -1.55 9.46 -5.24
N ILE A 16 -2.25 8.63 -6.00
CA ILE A 16 -2.59 8.86 -7.40
C ILE A 16 -4.10 9.05 -7.47
N GLN A 17 -4.55 10.26 -7.77
CA GLN A 17 -5.97 10.60 -7.82
C GLN A 17 -6.28 11.34 -9.11
N GLY A 18 -7.11 10.71 -9.94
CA GLY A 18 -7.57 11.29 -11.21
C GLY A 18 -6.39 11.66 -12.11
N ASP A 19 -6.20 12.95 -12.31
CA ASP A 19 -5.16 13.56 -13.13
C ASP A 19 -3.97 14.09 -12.29
N SER A 20 -3.74 13.56 -11.09
CA SER A 20 -2.69 14.07 -10.22
C SER A 20 -1.97 12.98 -9.42
N VAL A 21 -0.70 13.26 -9.14
CA VAL A 21 0.17 12.50 -8.25
C VAL A 21 0.60 13.41 -7.11
N ARG A 22 0.54 12.90 -5.90
CA ARG A 22 1.06 13.54 -4.69
C ARG A 22 2.00 12.56 -4.01
N ILE A 23 3.20 13.03 -3.69
CA ILE A 23 4.15 12.26 -2.91
C ILE A 23 4.53 13.02 -1.65
N ALA A 24 4.70 12.31 -0.54
CA ALA A 24 5.12 12.88 0.73
C ALA A 24 5.96 11.88 1.51
N GLN A 25 7.00 12.39 2.16
CA GLN A 25 7.81 11.63 3.09
C GLN A 25 7.71 12.25 4.47
N VAL A 26 7.43 11.40 5.46
CA VAL A 26 7.33 11.78 6.86
C VAL A 26 8.34 10.97 7.66
N SER A 27 8.94 11.59 8.67
CA SER A 27 9.71 10.89 9.69
C SER A 27 8.93 10.84 10.99
N SER A 28 9.10 9.76 11.73
CA SER A 28 8.60 9.63 13.10
C SER A 28 9.80 9.53 14.04
N ALA A 29 10.43 10.67 14.34
CA ALA A 29 11.53 10.69 15.30
C ALA A 29 10.99 10.97 16.71
N SER A 30 11.29 10.09 17.67
CA SER A 30 10.89 10.24 19.07
C SER A 30 9.37 10.41 19.28
N GLY A 31 8.56 9.71 18.47
CA GLY A 31 7.10 9.77 18.52
C GLY A 31 6.46 11.02 17.92
N ASN A 32 7.26 11.94 17.37
CA ASN A 32 6.77 13.12 16.67
C ASN A 32 6.84 12.93 15.15
N LEU A 33 5.69 13.11 14.48
CA LEU A 33 5.62 13.10 13.03
C LEU A 33 6.11 14.44 12.48
N LYS A 34 7.12 14.39 11.62
CA LYS A 34 7.64 15.56 10.89
C LYS A 34 7.60 15.29 9.39
N LYS A 35 7.03 16.24 8.64
CA LYS A 35 7.14 16.23 7.17
C LYS A 35 8.58 16.51 6.77
N LEU A 36 9.18 15.60 6.00
CA LEU A 36 10.50 15.79 5.40
C LEU A 36 10.38 16.52 4.07
N GLU A 37 9.58 15.97 3.16
CA GLU A 37 9.40 16.48 1.80
C GLU A 37 7.99 16.18 1.29
N ALA A 38 7.46 17.02 0.41
CA ALA A 38 6.23 16.75 -0.33
C ALA A 38 6.23 17.44 -1.69
N ALA A 39 5.79 16.71 -2.72
CA ALA A 39 5.69 17.22 -4.08
C ALA A 39 4.38 16.77 -4.72
N CYS A 40 3.92 17.52 -5.73
CA CYS A 40 2.76 17.14 -6.51
C CYS A 40 2.94 17.52 -7.99
N ALA A 41 2.32 16.73 -8.86
CA ALA A 41 2.26 16.99 -10.29
C ALA A 41 0.90 16.61 -10.86
N ARG A 42 0.54 17.23 -11.98
CA ARG A 42 -0.56 16.75 -12.81
C ARG A 42 -0.05 15.68 -13.77
N LEU A 43 -0.88 14.66 -13.96
CA LEU A 43 -0.73 13.62 -14.95
C LEU A 43 -1.46 14.03 -16.22
N GLN A 44 -0.81 13.85 -17.36
CA GLN A 44 -1.46 13.96 -18.67
C GLN A 44 -2.29 12.70 -18.97
N ASP A 45 -1.78 11.53 -18.57
CA ASP A 45 -2.48 10.25 -18.59
C ASP A 45 -1.97 9.31 -17.48
N CYS A 46 -2.67 8.19 -17.25
CA CYS A 46 -2.30 7.21 -16.23
C CYS A 46 -1.02 6.42 -16.56
N ASN A 47 -0.64 6.29 -17.83
CA ASN A 47 0.57 5.60 -18.26
C ASN A 47 1.82 6.41 -17.91
N ALA A 48 1.70 7.74 -17.89
CA ALA A 48 2.75 8.68 -17.50
C ALA A 48 2.96 8.77 -15.98
N ALA A 49 2.17 8.05 -15.17
CA ALA A 49 2.25 8.12 -13.71
C ALA A 49 3.62 7.67 -13.18
N ALA A 50 4.17 6.57 -13.70
CA ALA A 50 5.45 6.04 -13.27
C ALA A 50 6.61 7.02 -13.55
N GLU A 51 6.65 7.60 -14.76
CA GLU A 51 7.66 8.58 -15.14
C GLU A 51 7.54 9.88 -14.32
N THR A 52 6.31 10.32 -14.08
CA THR A 52 6.04 11.51 -13.27
C THR A 52 6.47 11.30 -11.82
N ILE A 53 6.19 10.13 -11.23
CA ILE A 53 6.65 9.78 -9.88
C ILE A 53 8.18 9.77 -9.83
N ALA A 54 8.84 9.13 -10.80
CA ALA A 54 10.31 9.09 -10.85
C ALA A 54 10.91 10.51 -10.93
N LYS A 55 10.32 11.38 -11.76
CA LYS A 55 10.73 12.78 -11.87
C LYS A 55 10.57 13.54 -10.57
N LEU A 56 9.41 13.40 -9.89
CA LEU A 56 9.17 14.03 -8.60
C LEU A 56 10.14 13.57 -7.52
N VAL A 57 10.52 12.28 -7.51
CA VAL A 57 11.51 11.74 -6.57
C VAL A 57 12.91 12.26 -6.88
N GLN A 58 13.27 12.42 -8.16
CA GLN A 58 14.58 12.96 -8.57
C GLN A 58 14.71 14.47 -8.31
N GLU A 59 13.64 15.24 -8.49
CA GLU A 59 13.64 16.69 -8.29
C GLU A 59 13.52 17.08 -6.80
N GLY A 60 12.89 16.24 -5.98
CA GLY A 60 12.70 16.48 -4.55
C GLY A 60 13.84 15.95 -3.67
N SER A 61 13.91 16.44 -2.43
CA SER A 61 14.87 15.96 -1.42
C SER A 61 14.36 14.72 -0.67
N PHE A 62 13.90 13.71 -1.40
CA PHE A 62 13.39 12.46 -0.83
C PHE A 62 14.54 11.53 -0.42
N HIS A 63 14.36 10.80 0.68
CA HIS A 63 15.38 9.91 1.24
C HIS A 63 14.96 8.44 1.10
N GLY A 64 15.48 7.73 0.10
CA GLY A 64 15.18 6.32 -0.16
C GLY A 64 14.33 6.10 -1.41
N ASN A 65 14.12 4.83 -1.74
CA ASN A 65 13.52 4.41 -3.03
C ASN A 65 12.23 3.59 -2.85
N GLU A 66 11.77 3.41 -1.62
CA GLU A 66 10.58 2.63 -1.32
C GLU A 66 9.35 3.53 -1.37
N ILE A 67 8.35 3.15 -2.18
CA ILE A 67 7.12 3.89 -2.36
C ILE A 67 5.94 3.03 -1.88
N VAL A 68 5.06 3.64 -1.08
CA VAL A 68 3.82 3.04 -0.62
C VAL A 68 2.67 3.64 -1.40
N LEU A 69 1.93 2.80 -2.12
CA LEU A 69 0.76 3.16 -2.91
C LEU A 69 -0.51 2.60 -2.27
N PRO A 70 -1.59 3.39 -2.14
CA PRO A 70 -2.88 2.86 -1.73
C PRO A 70 -3.54 2.09 -2.88
N CYS A 71 -4.20 0.98 -2.55
CA CYS A 71 -5.13 0.33 -3.48
C CYS A 71 -6.47 1.10 -3.45
N PRO A 72 -7.04 1.51 -4.59
CA PRO A 72 -8.35 2.16 -4.63
C PRO A 72 -9.42 1.31 -3.94
N ALA A 73 -10.27 1.95 -3.12
CA ALA A 73 -11.32 1.25 -2.38
C ALA A 73 -12.32 0.51 -3.29
N THR A 74 -12.49 0.97 -4.53
CA THR A 74 -13.34 0.32 -5.54
C THR A 74 -12.82 -1.05 -5.99
N LEU A 75 -11.52 -1.30 -5.81
CA LEU A 75 -10.86 -2.56 -6.15
C LEU A 75 -10.69 -3.48 -4.93
N LEU A 76 -11.11 -3.02 -3.75
CA LEU A 76 -10.86 -3.72 -2.50
C LEU A 76 -12.16 -3.99 -1.76
N GLN A 77 -12.44 -5.26 -1.49
CA GLN A 77 -13.58 -5.68 -0.69
C GLN A 77 -13.12 -6.10 0.70
N TYR A 78 -13.57 -5.39 1.73
CA TYR A 78 -13.33 -5.76 3.13
C TYR A 78 -14.51 -6.56 3.67
N ARG A 79 -14.23 -7.71 4.28
CA ARG A 79 -15.22 -8.52 5.02
C ARG A 79 -14.62 -9.11 6.28
N ALA A 80 -15.43 -9.19 7.33
CA ALA A 80 -15.07 -9.91 8.54
C ALA A 80 -15.38 -11.40 8.34
N LEU A 81 -14.35 -12.25 8.41
CA LEU A 81 -14.51 -13.70 8.34
C LEU A 81 -14.60 -14.28 9.75
N GLN A 82 -15.55 -15.20 9.96
CA GLN A 82 -15.64 -15.98 11.19
C GLN A 82 -14.82 -17.26 11.00
N ILE A 83 -13.64 -17.30 11.61
CA ILE A 83 -12.72 -18.44 11.51
C ILE A 83 -12.46 -18.98 12.92
N VAL A 84 -12.44 -20.31 13.06
CA VAL A 84 -12.10 -20.97 14.33
C VAL A 84 -10.66 -20.63 14.72
N SER A 85 -10.41 -20.44 16.02
CA SER A 85 -9.05 -20.19 16.50
C SER A 85 -8.12 -21.36 16.13
N MET A 86 -7.03 -21.03 15.44
CA MET A 86 -6.02 -21.98 14.96
C MET A 86 -4.64 -21.30 14.87
N PRO A 87 -3.53 -22.05 14.73
CA PRO A 87 -2.19 -21.47 14.58
C PRO A 87 -2.10 -20.52 13.38
N ALA A 88 -1.28 -19.46 13.48
CA ALA A 88 -1.16 -18.44 12.44
C ALA A 88 -0.73 -18.99 11.07
N ALA A 89 0.03 -20.09 11.05
CA ALA A 89 0.41 -20.78 9.82
C ALA A 89 -0.80 -21.40 9.09
N GLU A 90 -1.76 -21.96 9.83
CA GLU A 90 -2.98 -22.57 9.30
C GLU A 90 -4.06 -21.54 8.99
N LEU A 91 -4.11 -20.45 9.77
CA LEU A 91 -5.09 -19.37 9.62
C LEU A 91 -5.10 -18.76 8.22
N LYS A 92 -3.93 -18.63 7.59
CA LYS A 92 -3.79 -18.09 6.23
C LYS A 92 -4.57 -18.93 5.21
N TYR A 93 -4.41 -20.26 5.27
CA TYR A 93 -5.10 -21.18 4.38
C TYR A 93 -6.59 -21.21 4.67
N ALA A 94 -6.99 -21.27 5.94
CA ALA A 94 -8.40 -21.25 6.32
C ALA A 94 -9.10 -19.95 5.87
N ALA A 95 -8.45 -18.80 5.99
CA ALA A 95 -8.95 -17.53 5.50
C ALA A 95 -9.11 -17.52 3.98
N HIS A 96 -8.13 -18.02 3.23
CA HIS A 96 -8.22 -18.14 1.76
C HIS A 96 -9.39 -19.03 1.33
N TRP A 97 -9.52 -20.22 1.93
CA TRP A 97 -10.61 -21.15 1.62
C TRP A 97 -11.99 -20.57 1.95
N GLN A 98 -12.13 -19.94 3.11
CA GLN A 98 -13.37 -19.28 3.51
C GLN A 98 -13.73 -18.15 2.53
N PHE A 99 -12.75 -17.32 2.15
CA PHE A 99 -12.93 -16.23 1.20
C PHE A 99 -13.37 -16.74 -0.18
N CYS A 100 -12.69 -17.76 -0.72
CA CYS A 100 -13.05 -18.35 -1.99
C CYS A 100 -14.47 -18.93 -1.97
N ARG A 101 -14.86 -19.59 -0.88
CA ARG A 101 -16.22 -20.11 -0.71
C ARG A 101 -17.28 -19.01 -0.72
N GLU A 102 -17.02 -17.88 -0.08
CA GLU A 102 -17.97 -16.75 -0.03
C GLU A 102 -18.12 -16.04 -1.38
N LEU A 103 -17.07 -16.03 -2.20
CA LEU A 103 -17.06 -15.41 -3.52
C LEU A 103 -17.35 -16.40 -4.66
N GLU A 104 -17.68 -17.66 -4.34
CA GLU A 104 -17.90 -18.73 -5.32
C GLU A 104 -16.71 -18.92 -6.29
N LEU A 105 -15.49 -18.70 -5.77
CA LEU A 105 -14.25 -18.85 -6.50
C LEU A 105 -13.64 -20.22 -6.27
N ASP A 106 -12.93 -20.73 -7.27
CA ASP A 106 -12.13 -21.93 -7.16
C ASP A 106 -10.83 -21.62 -6.37
N PRO A 107 -10.64 -22.20 -5.16
CA PRO A 107 -9.51 -21.88 -4.30
C PRO A 107 -8.17 -22.31 -4.88
N ASP A 108 -8.15 -23.33 -5.74
CA ASP A 108 -6.91 -23.84 -6.36
C ASP A 108 -6.49 -22.98 -7.56
N LYS A 109 -7.43 -22.22 -8.15
CA LYS A 109 -7.18 -21.29 -9.26
C LYS A 109 -7.01 -19.84 -8.81
N THR A 110 -7.34 -19.54 -7.56
CA THR A 110 -7.27 -18.18 -7.00
C THR A 110 -5.90 -17.94 -6.39
N ILE A 111 -5.19 -16.92 -6.88
CA ILE A 111 -3.84 -16.61 -6.40
C ILE A 111 -3.91 -16.08 -4.96
N SER A 112 -3.32 -16.84 -4.06
CA SER A 112 -3.01 -16.41 -2.69
C SER A 112 -1.69 -15.64 -2.68
N ILE A 113 -1.74 -14.31 -2.54
CA ILE A 113 -0.53 -13.48 -2.35
C ILE A 113 -0.22 -13.39 -0.85
N PHE A 114 0.16 -14.52 -0.25
CA PHE A 114 0.61 -14.56 1.15
C PHE A 114 2.07 -15.01 1.17
N SER A 115 3.00 -14.05 1.08
CA SER A 115 4.43 -14.25 1.40
C SER A 115 4.67 -14.15 2.90
#